data_AF-A0AAF0CA39-F1
#
_entry.id   AF-A0AAF0CA39-F1
#
_cell.length_a   1.000
_cell.length_b   1.000
_cell.length_c   1.000
_cell.angle_alpha   90.00
_cell.angle_beta   90.00
_cell.angle_gamma   90.00
#
_symmetry.space_group_name_H-M   'P 1'
#
loop_
_entity.id
_entity.type
_entity.pdbx_description
1 polymer ?
#
loop_
_entity_poly.entity_id
_entity_poly.type
_entity_poly.pdbx_seq_one_letter_code
_entity_poly.pdbx_strand_id
1 'polypeptide(L)'
;MTRQSPLNEESPLDDSWLAISQDWQEQPYEKANLDALVRKTRRRTWWAKACLVANILATAGMLVTLLVGLYRGDWETPHLVTLAVLFVSSVVYVYIEIKIRSAAWQLNDAGPDHALKAAISGGKSSLQYARLMKWSFYFLIIPLNWYAYAMMEFREKITWKTFAFINVFLLVMYICTHIYQKKRERELASLKQFSENN
;
A
#
# COMPACT_ATOMS: atom_id res chain seq x y z
N MET A 1 -62.79 -30.26 42.81
CA MET A 1 -61.39 -30.53 43.18
C MET A 1 -60.50 -30.16 42.01
N THR A 2 -60.04 -28.91 41.96
CA THR A 2 -59.08 -28.42 40.94
C THR A 2 -57.69 -28.53 41.53
N ARG A 3 -56.87 -29.45 41.00
CA ARG A 3 -55.44 -29.55 41.33
C ARG A 3 -54.77 -28.27 40.85
N GLN A 4 -54.30 -27.45 41.79
CA GLN A 4 -53.36 -26.37 41.49
C GLN A 4 -52.04 -27.03 41.07
N SER A 5 -51.58 -26.71 39.86
CA SER A 5 -50.26 -27.10 39.37
C SER A 5 -49.23 -26.15 39.98
N PRO A 6 -48.20 -26.63 40.72
CA PRO A 6 -47.12 -25.79 41.19
C PRO A 6 -46.07 -25.74 40.08
N LEU A 7 -46.29 -24.91 39.07
CA LEU A 7 -45.30 -24.65 38.01
C LEU A 7 -45.22 -23.14 37.77
N ASN A 8 -44.84 -22.43 38.83
CA ASN A 8 -44.32 -21.08 38.74
C ASN A 8 -43.21 -20.88 39.78
N GLU A 9 -42.41 -21.93 39.98
CA GLU A 9 -41.06 -21.72 40.49
C GLU A 9 -40.24 -21.32 39.27
N GLU A 10 -39.98 -20.02 39.13
CA GLU A 10 -38.82 -19.53 38.37
C GLU A 10 -37.65 -20.42 38.81
N SER A 11 -37.24 -21.33 37.92
CA SER A 11 -36.25 -22.32 38.28
C SER A 11 -34.97 -21.55 38.58
N PRO A 12 -34.36 -21.71 39.76
CA PRO A 12 -33.11 -21.02 40.09
C PRO A 12 -31.98 -21.34 39.09
N LEU A 13 -32.15 -22.40 38.29
CA LEU A 13 -31.32 -22.73 37.14
C LEU A 13 -31.46 -21.75 35.97
N ASP A 14 -32.67 -21.26 35.65
CA ASP A 14 -32.87 -20.36 34.50
C ASP A 14 -32.22 -18.99 34.75
N ASP A 15 -32.38 -18.44 35.95
CA ASP A 15 -31.70 -17.19 36.33
C ASP A 15 -30.17 -17.36 36.36
N SER A 16 -29.70 -18.53 36.81
CA SER A 16 -28.26 -18.86 36.81
C SER A 16 -27.71 -19.01 35.39
N TRP A 17 -28.44 -19.67 34.49
CA TRP A 17 -28.04 -19.80 33.09
C TRP A 17 -28.09 -18.45 32.36
N LEU A 18 -29.09 -17.61 32.66
CA LEU A 18 -29.19 -16.27 32.11
C LEU A 18 -27.99 -15.42 32.57
N ALA A 19 -27.66 -15.44 33.86
CA ALA A 19 -26.51 -14.75 34.43
C ALA A 19 -25.20 -15.24 33.81
N ILE A 20 -25.00 -16.56 33.67
CA ILE A 20 -23.82 -17.13 33.01
C ILE A 20 -23.77 -16.73 31.53
N SER A 21 -24.91 -16.69 30.83
CA SER A 21 -24.96 -16.29 29.42
C SER A 21 -24.67 -14.80 29.21
N GLN A 22 -25.13 -13.95 30.14
CA GLN A 22 -24.84 -12.52 30.15
C GLN A 22 -23.38 -12.28 30.50
N ASP A 23 -22.85 -12.97 31.52
CA ASP A 23 -21.43 -12.90 31.89
C ASP A 23 -20.54 -13.41 30.74
N TRP A 24 -20.93 -14.47 30.04
CA TRP A 24 -20.28 -14.93 28.81
C TRP A 24 -20.31 -13.90 27.67
N GLN A 25 -21.39 -13.13 27.53
CA GLN A 25 -21.51 -12.06 26.53
C GLN A 25 -20.75 -10.78 26.95
N GLU A 26 -20.66 -10.53 28.26
CA GLU A 26 -20.01 -9.39 28.90
C GLU A 26 -18.52 -9.59 29.14
N GLN A 27 -18.01 -10.83 29.01
CA GLN A 27 -16.57 -11.06 29.08
C GLN A 27 -15.87 -10.10 28.12
N PRO A 28 -14.88 -9.33 28.61
CA PRO A 28 -14.12 -8.44 27.76
C PRO A 28 -13.10 -9.28 26.99
N TYR A 29 -13.55 -10.03 25.98
CA TYR A 29 -12.63 -10.40 24.92
C TYR A 29 -12.21 -9.10 24.23
N GLU A 30 -10.98 -9.09 23.74
CA GLU A 30 -10.24 -7.92 23.24
C GLU A 30 -10.83 -7.34 21.92
N LYS A 31 -12.16 -7.21 21.81
CA LYS A 31 -12.91 -6.71 20.66
C LYS A 31 -12.51 -5.30 20.24
N ALA A 32 -11.94 -4.51 21.16
CA ALA A 32 -11.64 -3.10 20.93
C ALA A 32 -10.49 -2.82 19.94
N ASN A 33 -9.62 -3.78 19.62
CA ASN A 33 -8.47 -3.53 18.72
C ASN A 33 -8.60 -4.13 17.30
N LEU A 34 -9.45 -5.15 17.10
CA LEU A 34 -9.63 -5.80 15.79
C LEU A 34 -10.35 -4.88 14.79
N ASP A 35 -11.44 -4.23 15.19
CA ASP A 35 -12.17 -3.31 14.30
C ASP A 35 -11.32 -2.11 13.90
N ALA A 36 -10.54 -1.57 14.84
CA ALA A 36 -9.59 -0.51 14.56
C ALA A 36 -8.51 -0.96 13.56
N LEU A 37 -8.01 -2.19 13.70
CA LEU A 37 -7.03 -2.80 12.81
C LEU A 37 -7.61 -3.04 11.41
N VAL A 38 -8.84 -3.57 11.31
CA VAL A 38 -9.55 -3.77 10.04
C VAL A 38 -9.76 -2.44 9.32
N ARG A 39 -10.29 -1.43 10.01
CA ARG A 39 -10.51 -0.08 9.44
C ARG A 39 -9.21 0.54 8.94
N LYS A 40 -8.13 0.42 9.72
CA LYS A 40 -6.79 0.91 9.35
C LYS A 40 -6.24 0.18 8.13
N THR A 41 -6.39 -1.14 8.07
CA THR A 41 -5.95 -1.96 6.93
C THR A 41 -6.75 -1.63 5.68
N ARG A 42 -8.08 -1.52 5.78
CA ARG A 42 -8.96 -1.15 4.66
C ARG A 42 -8.62 0.23 4.10
N ARG A 43 -8.41 1.23 4.94
CA ARG A 43 -7.98 2.58 4.52
C ARG A 43 -6.65 2.54 3.77
N ARG A 44 -5.69 1.75 4.24
CA ARG A 44 -4.38 1.56 3.60
C ARG A 44 -4.51 0.87 2.24
N THR A 45 -5.33 -0.17 2.16
CA THR A 45 -5.65 -0.87 0.92
C THR A 45 -6.28 0.08 -0.09
N TRP A 46 -7.19 0.95 0.34
CA TRP A 46 -7.78 1.96 -0.53
C TRP A 46 -6.74 2.93 -1.09
N TRP A 47 -5.86 3.49 -0.25
CA TRP A 47 -4.75 4.33 -0.72
C TRP A 47 -3.81 3.59 -1.67
N ALA A 48 -3.51 2.31 -1.41
CA ALA A 48 -2.69 1.50 -2.30
C ALA A 48 -3.37 1.29 -3.67
N LYS A 49 -4.68 1.05 -3.71
CA LYS A 49 -5.44 0.96 -4.96
C LYS A 49 -5.45 2.29 -5.71
N ALA A 50 -5.66 3.41 -5.01
CA ALA A 50 -5.60 4.75 -5.59
C ALA A 50 -4.20 5.05 -6.20
N CYS A 51 -3.12 4.72 -5.49
CA CYS A 51 -1.76 4.85 -6.02
C CYS A 51 -1.53 3.97 -7.27
N LEU A 52 -2.03 2.73 -7.27
CA LEU A 52 -1.92 1.86 -8.45
C LEU A 52 -2.64 2.48 -9.66
N VAL A 53 -3.85 2.99 -9.48
CA VAL A 53 -4.60 3.67 -10.56
C VAL A 53 -3.83 4.88 -11.07
N ALA A 54 -3.27 5.69 -10.17
CA ALA A 54 -2.44 6.83 -10.55
C ALA A 54 -1.20 6.40 -11.36
N ASN A 55 -0.53 5.30 -10.98
CA ASN A 55 0.60 4.77 -11.72
C ASN A 55 0.20 4.30 -13.13
N ILE A 56 -0.93 3.58 -13.26
CA ILE A 56 -1.45 3.15 -14.56
C ILE A 56 -1.76 4.36 -15.45
N LEU A 57 -2.43 5.38 -14.91
CA LEU A 57 -2.73 6.62 -15.64
C LEU A 57 -1.45 7.36 -16.06
N ALA A 58 -0.43 7.40 -15.19
CA ALA A 58 0.86 7.98 -15.54
C ALA A 58 1.54 7.21 -16.67
N THR A 59 1.53 5.87 -16.64
CA THR A 59 2.06 5.03 -17.73
C THR A 59 1.33 5.29 -19.05
N ALA A 60 0.00 5.36 -19.02
CA ALA A 60 -0.80 5.68 -20.21
C ALA A 60 -0.52 7.10 -20.72
N GLY A 61 -0.39 8.07 -19.82
CA GLY A 61 0.00 9.44 -20.15
C GLY A 61 1.38 9.51 -20.80
N MET A 62 2.35 8.74 -20.32
CA MET A 62 3.68 8.64 -20.94
C MET A 62 3.59 8.10 -22.38
N LEU A 63 2.76 7.07 -22.61
CA LEU A 63 2.54 6.53 -23.96
C LEU A 63 1.94 7.57 -24.90
N VAL A 64 0.87 8.25 -24.48
CA VAL A 64 0.23 9.30 -25.28
C VAL A 64 1.21 10.42 -25.59
N THR A 65 1.97 10.87 -24.58
CA THR A 65 2.99 11.92 -24.72
C THR A 65 4.08 11.50 -25.72
N LEU A 66 4.52 10.25 -25.68
CA LEU A 66 5.50 9.70 -26.61
C LEU A 66 4.96 9.68 -28.05
N LEU A 67 3.73 9.22 -28.26
CA LEU A 67 3.09 9.21 -29.58
C LEU A 67 2.92 10.63 -30.15
N VAL A 68 2.53 11.59 -29.31
CA VAL A 68 2.40 13.01 -29.72
C VAL A 68 3.77 13.58 -30.10
N GLY A 69 4.82 13.30 -29.32
CA GLY A 69 6.18 13.75 -29.63
C GLY A 69 6.69 13.16 -30.95
N LEU A 70 6.45 11.87 -31.19
CA LEU A 70 6.80 11.20 -32.45
C LEU A 70 6.00 11.73 -33.65
N TYR A 71 4.71 12.05 -33.45
CA TYR A 71 3.86 12.58 -34.51
C TYR A 71 4.23 14.00 -34.93
N ARG A 72 4.54 14.87 -33.96
CA ARG A 72 4.92 16.27 -34.26
C ARG A 72 6.34 16.38 -34.82
N GLY A 73 7.25 15.50 -34.42
CA GLY A 73 8.62 15.47 -34.92
C GLY A 73 9.49 16.67 -34.53
N ASP A 74 8.99 17.57 -33.67
CA ASP A 74 9.65 18.78 -33.20
C ASP A 74 10.34 18.60 -31.84
N TRP A 75 10.30 17.40 -31.27
CA TRP A 75 10.87 17.10 -29.97
C TRP A 75 12.29 16.57 -30.09
N GLU A 76 13.17 17.07 -29.21
CA GLU A 76 14.57 16.67 -29.20
C GLU A 76 14.72 15.17 -28.92
N THR A 77 15.69 14.54 -29.58
CA THR A 77 15.99 13.11 -29.41
C THR A 77 16.18 12.68 -27.95
N PRO A 78 16.91 13.41 -27.09
CA PRO A 78 17.04 13.04 -25.68
C PRO A 78 15.70 12.96 -24.94
N HIS A 79 14.76 13.84 -25.28
CA HIS A 79 13.42 13.85 -24.68
C HIS A 79 12.64 12.58 -25.03
N LEU A 80 12.66 12.20 -26.31
CA LEU A 80 11.95 11.01 -26.80
C LEU A 80 12.55 9.72 -26.25
N VAL A 81 13.88 9.62 -26.24
CA VAL A 81 14.60 8.44 -25.70
C VAL A 81 14.32 8.27 -24.21
N THR A 82 14.44 9.34 -23.42
CA THR A 82 14.17 9.28 -21.97
C THR A 82 12.71 8.94 -21.70
N LEU A 83 11.76 9.50 -22.46
CA LEU A 83 10.35 9.19 -22.30
C LEU A 83 10.04 7.72 -22.65
N ALA A 84 10.66 7.18 -23.70
CA ALA A 84 10.52 5.76 -24.05
C ALA A 84 11.08 4.84 -22.96
N VAL A 85 12.26 5.14 -22.41
CA VAL A 85 12.86 4.39 -21.29
C VAL A 85 11.96 4.46 -20.06
N LEU A 86 11.45 5.64 -19.71
CA LEU A 86 10.54 5.84 -18.59
C LEU A 86 9.24 5.07 -18.78
N PHE A 87 8.67 5.06 -19.99
CA PHE A 87 7.47 4.30 -20.31
C PHE A 87 7.68 2.79 -20.12
N VAL A 88 8.73 2.21 -20.71
CA VAL A 88 9.03 0.77 -20.56
C VAL A 88 9.26 0.43 -19.09
N SER A 89 10.02 1.26 -18.38
CA SER A 89 10.28 1.08 -16.95
C SER A 89 9.00 1.14 -16.13
N SER A 90 8.08 2.05 -16.48
CA SER A 90 6.80 2.24 -15.83
C SER A 90 5.87 1.03 -16.02
N VAL A 91 5.83 0.45 -17.23
CA VAL A 91 5.07 -0.79 -17.49
C VAL A 91 5.57 -1.94 -16.61
N VAL A 92 6.89 -2.15 -16.56
CA VAL A 92 7.51 -3.18 -15.71
C VAL A 92 7.20 -2.92 -14.22
N TYR A 93 7.30 -1.66 -13.79
CA TYR A 93 6.99 -1.26 -12.42
C TYR A 93 5.56 -1.59 -12.02
N VAL A 94 4.58 -1.20 -12.84
CA VAL A 94 3.15 -1.45 -12.59
C VAL A 94 2.85 -2.94 -12.55
N TYR A 95 3.45 -3.73 -13.45
CA TYR A 95 3.30 -5.19 -13.45
C TYR A 95 3.77 -5.81 -12.12
N ILE A 96 4.96 -5.42 -11.65
CA ILE A 96 5.50 -5.92 -10.38
C ILE A 96 4.66 -5.41 -9.20
N GLU A 97 4.20 -4.17 -9.22
CA GLU A 97 3.34 -3.59 -8.18
C GLU A 97 2.03 -4.39 -8.01
N ILE A 98 1.37 -4.73 -9.11
CA ILE A 98 0.16 -5.57 -9.11
C ILE A 98 0.47 -6.93 -8.50
N LYS A 99 1.56 -7.56 -8.93
CA LYS A 99 1.98 -8.89 -8.45
C LYS A 99 2.26 -8.90 -6.93
N ILE A 100 2.88 -7.86 -6.40
CA ILE A 100 3.17 -7.73 -4.96
C ILE A 100 1.89 -7.56 -4.13
N ARG A 101 0.88 -6.89 -4.67
CA ARG A 101 -0.31 -6.46 -3.91
C ARG A 101 -1.52 -7.36 -4.06
N SER A 102 -1.65 -8.10 -5.16
CA SER A 102 -2.81 -8.96 -5.44
C SER A 102 -3.08 -9.97 -4.33
N ALA A 103 -2.05 -10.69 -3.87
CA ALA A 103 -2.17 -11.70 -2.82
C ALA A 103 -2.61 -11.10 -1.47
N ALA A 104 -2.15 -9.88 -1.14
CA ALA A 104 -2.53 -9.20 0.10
C ALA A 104 -3.97 -8.67 0.05
N TRP A 105 -4.46 -8.27 -1.12
CA TRP A 105 -5.82 -7.77 -1.28
C TRP A 105 -6.86 -8.88 -1.19
N GLN A 106 -6.59 -10.05 -1.75
CA GLN A 106 -7.47 -11.22 -1.64
C GLN A 106 -7.75 -11.62 -0.19
N LEU A 107 -6.73 -11.57 0.67
CA LEU A 107 -6.86 -11.87 2.11
C LEU A 107 -7.66 -10.81 2.88
N ASN A 108 -7.66 -9.56 2.42
CA ASN A 108 -8.37 -8.47 3.07
C ASN A 108 -9.89 -8.51 2.81
N ASP A 109 -10.32 -9.26 1.80
CA ASP A 109 -11.73 -9.42 1.42
C ASP A 109 -12.36 -10.67 2.09
N ALA A 110 -11.58 -11.46 2.84
CA ALA A 110 -11.98 -12.75 3.41
C ALA A 110 -12.71 -12.69 4.77
N GLY A 111 -13.04 -11.49 5.28
CA GLY A 111 -13.82 -11.31 6.52
C GLY A 111 -13.00 -11.01 7.79
N PRO A 112 -13.69 -10.70 8.92
CA PRO A 112 -13.07 -10.26 10.16
C PRO A 112 -12.20 -11.32 10.86
N ASP A 113 -12.50 -12.61 10.68
CA ASP A 113 -11.76 -13.73 11.28
C ASP A 113 -10.35 -13.88 10.69
N HIS A 114 -10.08 -13.23 9.56
CA HIS A 114 -8.78 -13.18 8.92
C HIS A 114 -8.09 -11.81 9.05
N ALA A 115 -8.63 -10.90 9.87
CA ALA A 115 -8.15 -9.52 9.99
C ALA A 115 -6.65 -9.41 10.35
N LEU A 116 -6.18 -10.22 11.30
CA LEU A 116 -4.78 -10.22 11.72
C LEU A 116 -3.85 -10.74 10.60
N LYS A 117 -4.24 -11.85 9.95
CA LYS A 117 -3.50 -12.44 8.82
C LYS A 117 -3.48 -11.49 7.62
N ALA A 118 -4.58 -10.80 7.35
CA ALA A 118 -4.70 -9.77 6.33
C ALA A 118 -3.81 -8.57 6.64
N ALA A 119 -3.77 -8.10 7.89
CA ALA A 119 -2.91 -7.00 8.32
C ALA A 119 -1.41 -7.35 8.18
N ILE A 120 -1.00 -8.56 8.57
CA ILE A 120 0.37 -9.04 8.42
C ILE A 120 0.75 -9.18 6.94
N SER A 121 -0.13 -9.77 6.12
CA SER A 121 0.08 -9.93 4.68
C SER A 121 0.19 -8.57 3.97
N GLY A 122 -0.72 -7.64 4.29
CA GLY A 122 -0.69 -6.27 3.80
C GLY A 122 0.57 -5.50 4.24
N GLY A 123 1.06 -5.76 5.45
CA GLY A 123 2.35 -5.26 5.94
C GLY A 123 3.53 -5.78 5.11
N LYS A 124 3.59 -7.09 4.85
CA LYS A 124 4.65 -7.72 4.02
C LYS A 124 4.65 -7.17 2.60
N SER A 125 3.47 -7.09 1.98
CA SER A 125 3.28 -6.52 0.64
C SER A 125 3.71 -5.05 0.60
N SER A 126 3.33 -4.25 1.60
CA SER A 126 3.76 -2.85 1.72
C SER A 126 5.27 -2.71 1.83
N LEU A 127 5.95 -3.65 2.51
CA LEU A 127 7.41 -3.65 2.65
C LEU A 127 8.11 -4.02 1.34
N GLN A 128 7.61 -5.04 0.65
CA GLN A 128 8.08 -5.40 -0.70
C GLN A 128 7.91 -4.25 -1.68
N TYR A 129 6.77 -3.55 -1.62
CA TYR A 129 6.52 -2.34 -2.39
C TYR A 129 7.48 -1.20 -2.05
N ALA A 130 7.80 -0.98 -0.77
CA ALA A 130 8.80 0.00 -0.36
C ALA A 130 10.19 -0.31 -0.94
N ARG A 131 10.58 -1.59 -0.97
CA ARG A 131 11.83 -2.03 -1.61
C ARG A 131 11.79 -1.82 -3.12
N LEU A 132 10.67 -2.12 -3.78
CA LEU A 132 10.48 -1.86 -5.20
C LEU A 132 10.71 -0.37 -5.51
N MET A 133 10.08 0.54 -4.75
CA MET A 133 10.30 1.99 -4.92
C MET A 133 11.78 2.37 -4.81
N LYS A 134 12.51 1.84 -3.82
CA LYS A 134 13.96 2.08 -3.68
C LYS A 134 14.76 1.62 -4.89
N TRP A 135 14.50 0.40 -5.36
CA TRP A 135 15.17 -0.15 -6.54
C TRP A 135 14.86 0.68 -7.80
N SER A 136 13.62 1.12 -7.95
CA SER A 136 13.24 2.02 -9.03
C SER A 136 14.00 3.34 -8.99
N PHE A 137 14.25 3.93 -7.81
CA PHE A 137 15.09 5.13 -7.74
C PHE A 137 16.50 4.89 -8.25
N TYR A 138 17.15 3.80 -7.83
CA TYR A 138 18.50 3.48 -8.32
C TYR A 138 18.52 3.29 -9.84
N PHE A 139 17.49 2.64 -10.39
CA PHE A 139 17.36 2.45 -11.82
C PHE A 139 17.13 3.78 -12.59
N LEU A 140 16.35 4.70 -12.01
CA LEU A 140 16.00 5.97 -12.65
C LEU A 140 17.09 7.05 -12.58
N ILE A 141 18.04 6.94 -11.66
CA ILE A 141 19.15 7.91 -11.54
C ILE A 141 19.93 8.03 -12.86
N ILE A 142 20.26 6.91 -13.50
CA ILE A 142 21.06 6.90 -14.73
C ILE A 142 20.34 7.63 -15.89
N PRO A 143 19.12 7.24 -16.31
CA PRO A 143 18.44 7.88 -17.43
C PRO A 143 18.07 9.34 -17.15
N LEU A 144 17.76 9.71 -15.90
CA LEU A 144 17.43 11.10 -15.55
C LEU A 144 18.67 12.02 -15.53
N ASN A 145 19.81 11.54 -15.03
CA ASN A 145 21.05 12.30 -15.09
C ASN A 145 21.60 12.39 -16.51
N TRP A 146 21.50 11.32 -17.30
CA TRP A 146 21.82 11.35 -18.73
C TRP A 146 20.95 12.37 -19.48
N TYR A 147 19.63 12.35 -19.25
CA TYR A 147 18.71 13.30 -19.86
C TYR A 147 19.08 14.75 -19.53
N ALA A 148 19.36 15.04 -18.24
CA ALA A 148 19.76 16.37 -17.82
C ALA A 148 21.07 16.80 -18.49
N TYR A 149 22.05 15.89 -18.62
CA TYR A 149 23.29 16.15 -19.34
C TYR A 149 23.08 16.43 -20.83
N ALA A 150 22.40 15.52 -21.54
CA ALA A 150 22.13 15.66 -22.96
C ALA A 150 21.36 16.96 -23.25
N MET A 151 20.39 17.30 -22.42
CA MET A 151 19.63 18.53 -22.61
C MET A 151 20.42 19.82 -22.31
N MET A 152 21.50 19.78 -21.51
CA MET A 152 22.43 20.91 -21.38
C MET A 152 23.17 21.18 -22.70
N GLU A 153 23.43 20.13 -23.49
CA GLU A 153 24.08 20.23 -24.80
C GLU A 153 23.10 20.74 -25.88
N PHE A 154 21.85 20.31 -25.86
CA PHE A 154 20.83 20.73 -26.84
C PHE A 154 20.15 22.08 -26.53
N ARG A 155 20.10 22.52 -25.27
CA ARG A 155 19.43 23.76 -24.88
C ARG A 155 20.26 24.56 -23.88
N GLU A 156 20.69 25.75 -24.28
CA GLU A 156 21.36 26.74 -23.40
C GLU A 156 20.56 27.08 -22.13
N LYS A 157 19.23 26.83 -22.11
CA LYS A 157 18.35 27.14 -20.98
C LYS A 157 18.36 26.11 -19.87
N ILE A 158 18.80 24.87 -20.11
CA ILE A 158 18.90 23.88 -19.03
C ILE A 158 20.21 24.14 -18.30
N THR A 159 20.08 24.83 -17.17
CA THR A 159 21.21 25.22 -16.33
C THR A 159 21.57 24.09 -15.37
N TRP A 160 22.78 24.13 -14.80
CA TRP A 160 23.19 23.29 -13.65
C TRP A 160 22.14 23.25 -12.52
N LYS A 161 21.30 24.29 -12.39
CA LYS A 161 20.16 24.36 -11.46
C LYS A 161 19.13 23.24 -11.69
N THR A 162 18.83 22.90 -12.93
CA THR A 162 17.89 21.80 -13.27
C THR A 162 18.47 20.45 -12.87
N PHE A 163 19.77 20.26 -13.11
CA PHE A 163 20.49 19.05 -12.69
C PHE A 163 20.50 18.90 -11.16
N ALA A 164 20.81 19.99 -10.43
CA ALA A 164 20.76 20.01 -8.98
C ALA A 164 19.34 19.72 -8.45
N PHE A 165 18.31 20.31 -9.07
CA PHE A 165 16.92 20.09 -8.70
C PHE A 165 16.51 18.62 -8.84
N ILE A 166 16.81 17.98 -9.97
CA ILE A 166 16.48 16.55 -10.20
C ILE A 166 17.11 15.68 -9.12
N ASN A 167 18.38 15.88 -8.81
CA ASN A 167 19.09 15.06 -7.83
C ASN A 167 18.62 15.30 -6.39
N VAL A 168 18.35 16.56 -6.01
CA VAL A 168 17.75 16.88 -4.71
C VAL A 168 16.36 16.25 -4.58
N PHE A 169 15.54 16.32 -5.63
CA PHE A 169 14.23 15.70 -5.66
C PHE A 169 14.32 14.18 -5.48
N LEU A 170 15.21 13.51 -6.21
CA LEU A 170 15.46 12.07 -6.06
C LEU A 170 15.94 11.71 -4.65
N LEU A 171 16.82 12.52 -4.06
CA LEU A 171 17.31 12.33 -2.70
C LEU A 171 16.17 12.43 -1.67
N VAL A 172 15.33 13.46 -1.77
CA VAL A 172 14.17 13.65 -0.89
C VAL A 172 13.21 12.47 -1.00
N MET A 173 12.88 12.05 -2.23
CA MET A 173 12.02 10.88 -2.44
C MET A 173 12.62 9.61 -1.83
N TYR A 174 13.91 9.37 -2.01
CA TYR A 174 14.61 8.24 -1.42
C TYR A 174 14.53 8.25 0.11
N ILE A 175 14.75 9.41 0.75
CA ILE A 175 14.65 9.57 2.21
C ILE A 175 13.23 9.27 2.68
N CYS A 176 12.21 9.83 2.02
CA CYS A 176 10.80 9.57 2.35
C CYS A 176 10.47 8.08 2.26
N THR A 177 10.90 7.39 1.19
CA THR A 177 10.69 5.96 1.02
C THR A 177 11.44 5.14 2.08
N HIS A 178 12.64 5.56 2.46
CA HIS A 178 13.41 4.87 3.51
C HIS A 178 12.73 5.00 4.89
N ILE A 179 12.26 6.20 5.24
CA ILE A 179 11.50 6.43 6.48
C ILE A 179 10.21 5.59 6.48
N TYR A 180 9.51 5.55 5.35
CA TYR A 180 8.33 4.71 5.16
C TYR A 180 8.65 3.23 5.38
N GLN A 181 9.73 2.72 4.79
CA GLN A 181 10.17 1.34 4.96
C GLN A 181 10.41 1.01 6.45
N LYS A 182 11.19 1.85 7.15
CA LYS A 182 11.52 1.65 8.57
C LYS A 182 10.26 1.67 9.45
N LYS A 183 9.31 2.56 9.16
CA LYS A 183 8.00 2.57 9.83
C LYS A 183 7.25 1.26 9.63
N ARG A 184 7.26 0.70 8.42
CA ARG A 184 6.58 -0.56 8.11
C ARG A 184 7.22 -1.78 8.76
N GLU A 185 8.54 -1.82 8.84
CA GLU A 185 9.26 -2.89 9.53
C GLU A 185 8.87 -2.95 11.02
N ARG A 186 8.79 -1.79 11.68
CA ARG A 186 8.34 -1.68 13.08
C ARG A 186 6.90 -2.15 13.28
N GLU A 187 5.97 -1.68 12.44
CA GLU A 187 4.56 -2.09 12.51
C GLU A 187 4.40 -3.60 12.28
N LEU A 188 5.20 -4.18 11.39
CA LEU A 188 5.14 -5.60 11.07
C LEU A 188 5.72 -6.45 12.20
N ALA A 189 6.79 -5.98 12.85
CA ALA A 189 7.33 -6.63 14.04
C ALA A 189 6.31 -6.66 15.18
N SER A 190 5.62 -5.53 15.46
CA SER A 190 4.60 -5.49 16.50
C SER A 190 3.40 -6.40 16.20
N LEU A 191 2.97 -6.49 14.94
CA LEU A 191 1.86 -7.37 14.55
C LEU A 191 2.22 -8.86 14.66
N LYS A 192 3.48 -9.22 14.37
CA LYS A 192 3.95 -10.60 14.56
C LYS A 192 4.02 -10.98 16.03
N GLN A 193 4.57 -10.10 16.87
CA GLN A 193 4.63 -10.33 18.31
C GLN A 193 3.23 -10.50 18.92
N PHE A 194 2.26 -9.68 18.50
CA PHE A 194 0.86 -9.84 18.93
C PHE A 194 0.24 -11.18 18.47
N SER A 195 0.64 -11.68 17.30
CA SER A 195 0.19 -12.97 16.77
C SER A 195 0.85 -14.18 17.41
N GLU A 196 1.99 -14.01 18.09
CA GLU A 196 2.69 -15.08 18.81
C GLU A 196 2.22 -15.20 20.26
N ASN A 197 1.67 -14.11 20.81
CA ASN A 197 1.18 -14.04 22.19
C ASN A 197 -0.31 -14.44 22.34
N ASN A 198 -1.03 -14.64 21.25
CA ASN A 198 -2.45 -15.02 21.18
C ASN A 198 -2.63 -16.23 20.28
#